data_AF-A0A6G1RC17-F1
#
_entry.id   AF-A0A6G1RC17-F1
#
_cell.length_a   1.000
_cell.length_b   1.000
_cell.length_c   1.000
_cell.angle_alpha   90.00
_cell.angle_beta   90.00
_cell.angle_gamma   90.00
#
_symmetry.space_group_name_H-M   'P 1'
#
loop_
_entity.id
_entity.type
_entity.pdbx_description
1 polymer ?
#
loop_
_entity_poly.entity_id
_entity_poly.type
_entity_poly.pdbx_seq_one_letter_code
_entity_poly.pdbx_strand_id
1 'polypeptide(L)'
;EDLTRCVEQSRRLIIVLTPDYVLRRGWSIFEMENRLHNMLVSGEIKVILIECTELKGKVNYHEVESLKHTIKLLSVVKWKGPKSSKLNSKFWKRLVFEMPGKKKEVVSRHQ
;
A
#
# COMPACT_ATOMS: atom_id res chain seq x y z
N GLU A 1 2.07 -17.93 8.44
CA GLU A 1 0.82 -17.64 9.18
C GLU A 1 0.81 -16.24 9.79
N ASP A 2 1.88 -15.82 10.48
CA ASP A 2 1.90 -14.52 11.18
C ASP A 2 1.70 -13.31 10.26
N LEU A 3 2.33 -13.27 9.08
CA LEU A 3 2.16 -12.15 8.15
C LEU A 3 0.72 -12.00 7.66
N THR A 4 0.09 -13.08 7.19
CA THR A 4 -1.30 -13.06 6.70
C THR A 4 -2.22 -12.53 7.79
N ARG A 5 -2.07 -13.02 9.02
CA ARG A 5 -2.84 -12.53 10.18
C ARG A 5 -2.59 -11.05 10.47
N CYS A 6 -1.34 -10.58 10.39
CA CYS A 6 -1.02 -9.16 10.56
C CYS A 6 -1.68 -8.29 9.49
N VAL A 7 -1.73 -8.74 8.24
CA VAL A 7 -2.37 -8.02 7.13
C VAL A 7 -3.90 -7.99 7.33
N GLU A 8 -4.51 -9.09 7.74
CA GLU A 8 -5.95 -9.16 8.06
C GLU A 8 -6.37 -8.22 9.18
N GLN A 9 -5.53 -8.06 10.20
CA GLN A 9 -5.78 -7.13 11.31
C GLN A 9 -5.46 -5.67 10.95
N SER A 10 -4.79 -5.43 9.82
CA SER A 10 -4.41 -4.10 9.36
C SER A 10 -5.54 -3.42 8.60
N ARG A 11 -5.74 -2.12 8.85
CA ARG A 11 -6.76 -1.32 8.13
C ARG A 11 -6.31 -0.89 6.74
N ARG A 12 -5.01 -0.93 6.48
CA ARG A 12 -4.34 -0.57 5.22
C ARG A 12 -3.11 -1.44 5.06
N LEU A 13 -2.84 -1.84 3.83
CA LEU A 13 -1.53 -2.37 3.44
C LEU A 13 -0.75 -1.23 2.77
N ILE A 14 0.46 -0.95 3.22
CA ILE A 14 1.34 0.04 2.58
C ILE A 14 2.48 -0.72 1.91
N ILE A 15 2.62 -0.56 0.60
CA ILE A 15 3.74 -1.11 -0.18
C ILE A 15 4.63 0.06 -0.60
N VAL A 16 5.89 0.02 -0.19
CA VAL A 16 6.88 1.04 -0.56
C VAL A 16 7.72 0.52 -1.71
N LEU A 17 7.41 0.95 -2.94
CA LEU A 17 8.17 0.57 -4.12
C LEU A 17 9.48 1.36 -4.19
N THR A 18 10.50 0.84 -3.52
CA THR A 18 11.90 1.26 -3.70
C THR A 18 12.56 0.41 -4.79
N PRO A 19 13.66 0.86 -5.41
CA PRO A 19 14.39 0.04 -6.38
C PRO A 19 14.75 -1.35 -5.84
N ASP A 20 15.23 -1.44 -4.58
CA ASP A 20 15.59 -2.72 -3.95
C ASP A 20 14.37 -3.64 -3.73
N TYR A 21 13.23 -3.08 -3.32
CA TYR A 21 11.99 -3.86 -3.18
C TYR A 21 11.56 -4.49 -4.50
N VAL A 22 11.73 -3.77 -5.61
CA VAL A 22 11.38 -4.27 -6.93
C VAL A 22 12.40 -5.29 -7.45
N LEU A 23 13.69 -5.04 -7.26
CA LEU A 23 14.76 -5.98 -7.63
C LEU A 23 14.59 -7.34 -6.93
N ARG A 24 14.13 -7.35 -5.68
CA ARG A 24 13.89 -8.57 -4.91
C ARG A 24 12.48 -9.15 -5.09
N ARG A 25 11.64 -8.56 -5.95
CA ARG A 25 10.21 -8.89 -6.08
C ARG A 25 9.54 -9.03 -4.70
N GLY A 26 9.68 -8.02 -3.86
CA GLY A 26 9.21 -8.04 -2.47
C GLY A 26 7.69 -8.20 -2.30
N TRP A 27 6.92 -8.12 -3.39
CA TRP A 27 5.48 -8.39 -3.41
C TRP A 27 5.11 -9.84 -3.73
N SER A 28 6.08 -10.70 -4.09
CA SER A 28 5.84 -12.09 -4.51
C SER A 28 5.00 -12.89 -3.52
N ILE A 29 5.11 -12.60 -2.21
CA ILE A 29 4.27 -13.23 -1.18
C ILE A 29 2.77 -13.01 -1.38
N PHE A 30 2.36 -11.89 -1.99
CA PHE A 30 0.95 -11.61 -2.31
C PHE A 30 0.46 -12.33 -3.57
N GLU A 31 1.35 -12.91 -4.37
CA GLU A 31 1.02 -13.77 -5.50
C GLU A 31 1.05 -15.25 -5.11
N MET A 32 1.95 -15.62 -4.20
CA MET A 32 2.15 -17.00 -3.77
C MET A 32 1.21 -17.45 -2.65
N GLU A 33 0.82 -16.54 -1.74
CA GLU A 33 -0.04 -16.88 -0.62
C GLU A 33 -1.50 -16.59 -0.96
N ASN A 34 -2.32 -17.65 -1.09
CA ASN A 34 -3.69 -17.55 -1.58
C ASN A 34 -4.57 -16.60 -0.77
N ARG A 35 -4.45 -16.57 0.57
CA ARG A 35 -5.30 -15.71 1.39
C ARG A 35 -4.96 -14.23 1.16
N LEU A 36 -3.68 -13.88 1.21
CA LEU A 36 -3.19 -12.54 0.87
C LEU A 36 -3.58 -12.14 -0.56
N HIS A 37 -3.39 -13.03 -1.53
CA HIS A 37 -3.77 -12.78 -2.92
C HIS A 37 -5.25 -12.45 -3.06
N ASN A 38 -6.10 -13.30 -2.48
CA ASN A 38 -7.54 -13.12 -2.52
C ASN A 38 -7.96 -11.80 -1.87
N MET A 39 -7.33 -11.38 -0.77
CA MET A 39 -7.63 -10.09 -0.14
C MET A 39 -7.36 -8.89 -1.05
N LEU A 40 -6.34 -8.96 -1.91
CA LEU A 40 -6.03 -7.91 -2.89
C LEU A 40 -7.05 -7.87 -4.02
N VAL A 41 -7.41 -9.04 -4.55
CA VAL A 41 -8.34 -9.19 -5.69
C VAL A 41 -9.79 -8.90 -5.27
N SER A 42 -10.21 -9.38 -4.10
CA SER A 42 -11.55 -9.17 -3.56
C SER A 42 -11.77 -7.73 -3.09
N GLY A 43 -10.68 -7.04 -2.73
CA GLY A 43 -10.70 -5.70 -2.17
C GLY A 43 -11.00 -5.68 -0.67
N GLU A 44 -10.72 -6.76 0.05
CA GLU A 44 -10.86 -6.82 1.52
C GLU A 44 -9.94 -5.82 2.24
N ILE A 45 -8.80 -5.50 1.64
CA ILE A 45 -7.88 -4.49 2.16
C ILE A 45 -7.54 -3.44 1.09
N LYS A 46 -7.55 -2.18 1.50
CA LYS A 46 -7.06 -1.08 0.66
C LYS A 46 -5.54 -1.01 0.74
N VAL A 47 -4.89 -1.04 -0.43
CA VAL A 47 -3.45 -0.90 -0.60
C VAL A 47 -3.09 0.54 -0.92
N ILE A 48 -2.08 1.06 -0.22
CA ILE A 48 -1.44 2.34 -0.52
C ILE A 48 -0.05 2.02 -1.09
N LEU A 49 0.11 2.26 -2.38
CA LEU A 49 1.35 2.01 -3.10
C LEU A 49 2.16 3.30 -3.17
N ILE A 50 3.29 3.35 -2.48
CA ILE A 50 4.21 4.49 -2.53
C ILE A 50 5.22 4.26 -3.64
N GLU A 51 5.12 5.05 -4.72
CA GLU A 51 5.96 4.92 -5.90
C GLU A 51 7.13 5.93 -5.83
N CYS A 52 8.36 5.44 -5.66
CA CYS A 52 9.56 6.28 -5.65
C CYS A 52 10.00 6.62 -7.08
N THR A 53 10.24 7.90 -7.37
CA THR A 53 10.53 8.39 -8.74
C THR A 53 11.78 7.81 -9.42
N GLU A 54 12.66 7.15 -8.67
CA GLU A 54 13.89 6.53 -9.20
C GLU A 54 13.67 5.20 -9.94
N LEU A 55 12.42 4.76 -10.06
CA LEU A 55 12.05 3.52 -10.74
C LEU A 55 12.04 3.64 -12.29
N LYS A 56 11.94 4.86 -12.84
CA LYS A 56 11.86 5.05 -14.30
C LYS A 56 13.15 4.57 -15.00
N GLY A 57 13.04 3.47 -15.75
CA GLY A 57 14.12 2.92 -16.57
C GLY A 57 15.08 1.94 -15.85
N LYS A 58 14.86 1.64 -14.57
CA LYS A 58 15.73 0.74 -13.77
C LYS A 58 15.08 -0.57 -13.34
N VAL A 59 13.80 -0.76 -13.66
CA VAL A 59 12.99 -1.88 -13.15
C VAL A 59 11.96 -2.33 -14.18
N ASN A 60 11.56 -3.60 -14.06
CA ASN A 60 10.55 -4.21 -14.92
C ASN A 60 9.17 -3.56 -14.67
N TYR A 61 8.87 -2.52 -15.44
CA TYR A 61 7.61 -1.78 -15.33
C TYR A 61 6.39 -2.68 -15.54
N HIS A 62 6.50 -3.72 -16.38
CA HIS A 62 5.40 -4.64 -16.65
C HIS A 62 4.97 -5.43 -15.41
N GLU A 63 5.92 -5.94 -14.62
CA GLU A 63 5.60 -6.67 -13.37
C GLU A 63 4.91 -5.76 -12.35
N VAL A 64 5.38 -4.51 -12.23
CA VAL A 64 4.76 -3.53 -11.33
C VAL A 64 3.35 -3.18 -11.79
N GLU A 65 3.12 -3.03 -13.10
CA GLU A 65 1.79 -2.82 -13.62
C GLU A 65 0.90 -4.05 -13.40
N SER A 66 1.39 -5.28 -13.61
CA SER A 66 0.64 -6.50 -13.29
C SER A 66 0.17 -6.53 -11.83
N LEU A 67 1.08 -6.23 -10.89
CA LEU A 67 0.73 -6.10 -9.46
C LEU A 67 -0.37 -5.07 -9.23
N LYS A 68 -0.29 -3.90 -9.87
CA LYS A 68 -1.31 -2.85 -9.74
C LYS A 68 -2.67 -3.32 -10.25
N HIS A 69 -2.71 -4.08 -11.35
CA HIS A 69 -3.97 -4.60 -11.91
C HIS A 69 -4.61 -5.68 -11.03
N THR A 70 -3.82 -6.44 -10.27
CA THR A 70 -4.34 -7.43 -9.30
C THR A 70 -5.08 -6.77 -8.13
N ILE A 71 -4.68 -5.56 -7.74
CA ILE A 71 -5.19 -4.90 -6.54
C ILE A 71 -6.47 -4.11 -6.85
N LYS A 72 -7.61 -4.59 -6.34
CA LYS A 72 -8.91 -3.93 -6.55
C LYS A 72 -9.04 -2.58 -5.85
N LEU A 73 -8.56 -2.48 -4.60
CA LEU A 73 -8.59 -1.22 -3.83
C LEU A 73 -7.18 -0.63 -3.73
N LEU A 74 -6.74 0.04 -4.79
CA LEU A 74 -5.42 0.63 -4.89
C LEU A 74 -5.45 2.16 -4.76
N SER A 75 -4.45 2.73 -4.08
CA SER A 75 -4.16 4.16 -4.13
C SER A 75 -2.66 4.38 -4.29
N VAL A 76 -2.26 5.10 -5.34
CA VAL A 76 -0.85 5.35 -5.65
C VAL A 76 -0.44 6.73 -5.14
N VAL A 77 0.60 6.78 -4.31
CA VAL A 77 1.17 8.02 -3.76
C VAL A 77 2.61 8.16 -4.23
N LYS A 78 2.89 9.19 -5.04
CA LYS A 78 4.22 9.37 -5.63
C LYS A 78 5.19 10.06 -4.68
N TRP A 79 6.30 9.42 -4.36
CA TRP A 79 7.45 10.01 -3.69
C TRP A 79 8.41 10.61 -4.73
N LYS A 80 8.51 11.95 -4.75
CA LYS A 80 9.26 12.70 -5.77
C LYS A 80 10.72 13.00 -5.36
N GLY A 81 11.26 12.22 -4.43
CA GLY A 81 12.59 12.43 -3.86
C GLY A 81 12.59 13.22 -2.55
N PRO A 82 13.77 13.69 -2.09
CA PRO A 82 13.95 14.22 -0.73
C PRO A 82 13.02 15.38 -0.35
N LYS A 83 12.56 16.21 -1.30
CA LYS A 83 11.60 17.29 -1.01
C LYS A 83 10.25 16.77 -0.49
N SER A 84 9.88 15.52 -0.79
CA SER A 84 8.68 14.86 -0.25
C SER A 84 8.78 14.62 1.25
N SER A 85 9.98 14.51 1.83
CA SER A 85 10.16 14.22 3.27
C SER A 85 9.80 15.40 4.16
N LYS A 86 9.83 16.64 3.63
CA LYS A 86 9.50 17.86 4.38
C LYS A 86 8.13 17.74 5.05
N LEU A 87 8.06 18.09 6.33
CA LEU A 87 6.79 18.17 7.06
C LEU A 87 5.78 19.01 6.28
N ASN A 88 4.50 18.59 6.29
CA ASN A 88 3.40 19.22 5.55
C ASN A 88 3.55 19.27 4.02
N SER A 89 4.49 18.52 3.43
CA SER A 89 4.57 18.36 1.99
C SER A 89 3.27 17.79 1.40
N LYS A 90 3.06 17.99 0.10
CA LYS A 90 1.94 17.36 -0.63
C LYS A 90 1.96 15.84 -0.49
N PHE A 91 3.14 15.22 -0.34
CA PHE A 91 3.29 13.79 -0.11
C PHE A 91 2.63 13.37 1.21
N TRP A 92 3.03 13.97 2.33
CA TRP A 92 2.48 13.62 3.64
C TRP A 92 0.99 13.92 3.74
N LYS A 93 0.53 15.06 3.21
CA LYS A 93 -0.90 15.40 3.16
C LYS A 93 -1.70 14.35 2.40
N ARG A 94 -1.20 13.90 1.24
CA ARG A 94 -1.85 12.84 0.47
C ARG A 94 -1.81 11.50 1.20
N LEU A 95 -0.67 11.11 1.77
CA LEU A 95 -0.54 9.85 2.49
C LEU A 95 -1.51 9.78 3.68
N VAL A 96 -1.56 10.84 4.51
CA VAL A 96 -2.49 10.94 5.65
C VAL A 96 -3.95 10.90 5.21
N PHE A 97 -4.28 11.48 4.06
CA PHE A 97 -5.63 11.39 3.49
C PHE A 97 -6.02 9.95 3.12
N GLU A 98 -5.06 9.15 2.62
CA GLU A 98 -5.31 7.74 2.28
C GLU A 98 -5.36 6.81 3.52
N MET A 99 -4.76 7.26 4.63
CA MET A 99 -4.80 6.57 5.92
C MET A 99 -6.25 6.45 6.41
N PRO A 100 -6.54 5.43 7.21
CA PRO A 100 -7.91 5.17 7.59
C PRO A 100 -8.34 6.21 8.64
N GLY A 101 -9.48 6.85 8.43
CA GLY A 101 -10.01 7.86 9.35
C GLY A 101 -10.13 7.33 10.78
N LYS A 102 -10.11 8.22 11.77
CA LYS A 102 -10.38 7.85 13.17
C LYS A 102 -11.71 7.10 13.22
N LYS A 103 -11.73 5.93 13.88
CA LYS A 103 -13.00 5.27 14.20
C LYS A 103 -13.78 6.29 15.04
N LYS A 104 -15.01 6.64 14.64
CA LYS A 104 -15.91 7.33 15.57
C LYS A 104 -16.12 6.35 16.71
N GLU A 105 -15.66 6.68 17.91
CA GLU A 105 -16.12 5.97 19.09
C GLU A 105 -17.64 6.16 19.13
N VAL A 106 -18.36 5.05 18.94
CA VAL A 106 -19.80 5.05 19.18
C VAL A 106 -19.93 5.15 20.69
N VAL A 107 -20.05 6.38 21.20
CA VAL A 107 -20.40 6.60 22.60
C VAL A 107 -21.79 5.98 22.77
N SER A 108 -21.84 4.79 23.35
CA SER A 108 -23.08 4.16 23.79
C SER A 108 -23.70 5.07 24.84
N ARG A 109 -24.62 5.94 24.42
CA ARG A 109 -25.56 6.59 25.31
C ARG A 109 -26.44 5.49 25.89
N HIS A 110 -26.02 4.95 27.03
CA HIS A 110 -26.91 4.20 27.89
C HIS A 110 -27.90 5.23 28.45
N GLN A 111 -29.15 5.15 28.00
CA GLN A 111 -30.31 5.73 28.68
C GLN A 111 -30.79 4.75 29.74
#